data_AF-A0ABD4TZZ2-F1
#
_entry.id   AF-A0ABD4TZZ2-F1
#
_cell.length_a   1.000
_cell.length_b   1.000
_cell.length_c   1.000
_cell.angle_alpha   90.00
_cell.angle_beta   90.00
_cell.angle_gamma   90.00
#
_symmetry.space_group_name_H-M   'P 1'
#
loop_
_entity.id
_entity.type
_entity.pdbx_description
1 polymer ?
#
loop_
_entity_poly.entity_id
_entity_poly.type
_entity_poly.pdbx_seq_one_letter_code
_entity_poly.pdbx_strand_id
1 'polypeptide(L)'
;MNTDFYSVDRLVEFGMSATIANQMILSMNQSISNMQIPGAGSNLPDISDIIYFIVIDGKQSGPYSLVELSRLIGEKRIVKETYIWKPGMTQWDLAENVTEVLHLVAITPPPVPPHP
;
A
#
# COMPACT_ATOMS: atom_id res chain seq x y z
N MET A 1 14.20 39.06 42.15
CA MET A 1 13.45 38.98 40.88
C MET A 1 13.95 37.72 40.17
N ASN A 2 13.53 36.54 40.62
CA ASN A 2 12.27 35.82 40.33
C ASN A 2 12.45 34.88 39.12
N THR A 3 13.00 33.70 39.38
CA THR A 3 13.05 32.56 38.42
C THR A 3 12.94 31.23 39.16
N ASP A 4 12.09 31.20 40.17
CA ASP A 4 11.62 29.99 40.84
C ASP A 4 10.13 29.85 40.49
N PHE A 5 9.59 28.63 40.37
CA PHE A 5 8.15 28.26 40.18
C PHE A 5 7.65 27.70 38.83
N TYR A 6 8.48 27.21 37.92
CA TYR A 6 7.94 26.52 36.71
C TYR A 6 8.47 25.13 36.38
N SER A 7 9.38 24.59 37.20
CA SER A 7 10.12 23.36 36.85
C SER A 7 9.80 22.13 37.73
N VAL A 8 8.99 22.27 38.78
CA VAL A 8 8.66 21.14 39.68
C VAL A 8 7.28 20.53 39.39
N ASP A 9 6.30 21.32 38.98
CA ASP A 9 4.94 20.82 38.70
C ASP A 9 4.81 20.04 37.37
N ARG A 10 5.69 20.27 36.40
CA ARG A 10 5.63 19.57 35.09
C ARG A 10 6.22 18.16 35.09
N LEU A 11 6.96 17.77 36.13
CA LEU A 11 7.54 16.42 36.21
C LEU A 11 6.63 15.42 36.93
N VAL A 12 5.67 15.89 37.73
CA VAL A 12 4.69 15.03 38.42
C VAL A 12 3.55 14.63 37.48
N GLU A 13 3.14 15.51 36.57
CA GLU A 13 2.07 15.26 35.59
C GLU A 13 2.48 14.29 34.46
N PHE A 14 3.73 14.38 33.99
CA PHE A 14 4.25 13.42 32.99
C PHE A 14 4.58 12.03 33.59
N GLY A 15 4.69 11.93 34.92
CA GLY A 15 4.91 10.67 35.62
C GLY A 15 3.64 9.81 35.78
N MET A 16 2.45 10.42 35.74
CA MET A 16 1.17 9.71 35.87
C MET A 16 0.52 9.37 34.52
N SER A 17 1.01 9.91 33.40
CA SER A 17 0.49 9.59 32.07
C SER A 17 1.04 8.27 31.51
N ALA A 18 2.22 7.82 31.96
CA ALA A 18 2.82 6.57 31.48
C ALA A 18 2.12 5.31 32.02
N THR A 19 1.60 5.33 33.24
CA THR A 19 0.94 4.16 33.87
C THR A 19 -0.49 3.95 33.38
N ILE A 20 -1.22 5.04 33.09
CA ILE A 20 -2.56 4.95 32.48
C ILE A 20 -2.45 4.58 31.00
N ALA A 21 -1.44 5.09 30.29
CA ALA A 21 -1.18 4.70 28.89
C ALA A 21 -0.99 3.18 28.75
N ASN A 22 -0.21 2.55 29.64
CA ASN A 22 0.01 1.11 29.56
C ASN A 22 -1.26 0.28 29.85
N GLN A 23 -2.14 0.75 30.74
CA GLN A 23 -3.41 0.09 31.06
C GLN A 23 -4.48 0.26 29.97
N MET A 24 -4.53 1.41 29.31
CA MET A 24 -5.39 1.61 28.14
C MET A 24 -4.91 0.81 26.93
N ILE A 25 -3.61 0.67 26.73
CA ILE A 25 -3.05 -0.18 25.67
C ILE A 25 -3.43 -1.65 25.89
N LEU A 26 -3.38 -2.16 27.13
CA LEU A 26 -3.82 -3.52 27.42
C LEU A 26 -5.33 -3.71 27.20
N SER A 27 -6.15 -2.70 27.55
CA SER A 27 -7.61 -2.76 27.41
C SER A 27 -8.08 -2.60 25.95
N MET A 28 -7.39 -1.77 25.14
CA MET A 28 -7.63 -1.68 23.69
C MET A 28 -7.14 -2.93 22.95
N ASN A 29 -6.01 -3.51 23.36
CA ASN A 29 -5.50 -4.73 22.71
C ASN A 29 -6.43 -5.93 22.95
N GLN A 30 -7.07 -5.99 24.13
CA GLN A 30 -8.05 -7.03 24.45
C GLN A 30 -9.42 -6.83 23.76
N SER A 31 -9.85 -5.58 23.54
CA SER A 31 -11.13 -5.30 22.86
C SER A 31 -11.06 -5.36 21.34
N ILE A 32 -9.89 -5.07 20.72
CA ILE A 32 -9.66 -5.33 19.28
C ILE A 32 -9.51 -6.83 19.00
N SER A 33 -8.92 -7.60 19.91
CA SER A 33 -8.75 -9.05 19.73
C SER A 33 -10.07 -9.84 19.84
N ASN A 34 -11.09 -9.29 20.51
CA ASN A 34 -12.35 -9.98 20.77
C ASN A 34 -13.55 -9.38 20.00
N MET A 35 -13.34 -8.39 19.14
CA MET A 35 -14.34 -7.97 18.15
C MET A 35 -14.29 -8.92 16.95
N GLN A 36 -14.65 -10.17 17.22
CA GLN A 36 -14.81 -11.21 16.22
C GLN A 36 -16.15 -10.96 15.49
N ILE A 37 -16.06 -10.32 14.33
CA ILE A 37 -17.12 -10.32 13.32
C ILE A 37 -17.32 -11.79 12.89
N PRO A 38 -18.46 -12.44 13.17
CA PRO A 38 -18.66 -13.82 12.77
C PRO A 38 -18.86 -13.86 11.26
N GLY A 39 -17.81 -14.24 10.50
CA GLY A 39 -17.97 -14.62 9.09
C GLY A 39 -16.95 -14.12 8.05
N ALA A 40 -15.87 -13.44 8.41
CA ALA A 40 -14.80 -13.12 7.45
C ALA A 40 -13.44 -13.50 8.04
N GLY A 41 -13.00 -14.71 7.70
CA GLY A 41 -11.73 -15.24 8.12
C GLY A 41 -10.55 -14.44 7.55
N SER A 42 -9.55 -14.30 8.40
CA SER A 42 -8.12 -14.45 8.07
C SER A 42 -7.45 -13.44 7.13
N ASN A 43 -6.29 -12.99 7.63
CA ASN A 43 -5.11 -12.46 6.95
C ASN A 43 -4.96 -10.94 6.90
N LEU A 44 -3.99 -10.50 7.71
CA LEU A 44 -3.17 -9.30 7.55
C LEU A 44 -2.93 -8.98 6.07
N PRO A 45 -3.01 -7.71 5.64
CA PRO A 45 -2.33 -7.33 4.42
C PRO A 45 -0.86 -7.10 4.79
N ASP A 46 -0.07 -8.18 4.86
CA ASP A 46 1.36 -8.09 4.59
C ASP A 46 1.49 -7.80 3.11
N ILE A 47 1.45 -6.52 2.75
CA ILE A 47 1.60 -6.07 1.38
C ILE A 47 3.11 -5.96 1.13
N SER A 48 3.75 -7.12 1.04
CA SER A 48 4.93 -7.29 0.20
C SER A 48 4.52 -7.21 -1.30
N ASP A 49 3.59 -6.32 -1.68
CA ASP A 49 3.22 -6.15 -3.09
C ASP A 49 4.41 -5.51 -3.78
N ILE A 50 4.92 -6.23 -4.77
CA ILE A 50 5.77 -5.65 -5.80
C ILE A 50 4.95 -4.55 -6.47
N ILE A 51 5.26 -3.30 -6.12
CA ILE A 51 4.65 -2.12 -6.71
C ILE A 51 5.33 -1.78 -8.04
N TYR A 52 4.54 -1.29 -8.97
CA TYR A 52 4.97 -0.95 -10.32
C TYR A 52 4.75 0.53 -10.59
N PHE A 53 5.67 1.13 -11.32
CA PHE A 53 5.55 2.47 -11.85
C PHE A 53 5.58 2.39 -13.38
N ILE A 54 4.79 3.23 -14.03
CA ILE A 54 4.65 3.23 -15.50
C ILE A 54 4.71 4.66 -16.03
N VAL A 55 5.01 4.83 -17.31
CA VAL A 55 4.97 6.13 -17.98
C VAL A 55 3.76 6.19 -18.91
N ILE A 56 2.81 7.08 -18.60
CA ILE A 56 1.63 7.36 -19.43
C ILE A 56 1.71 8.82 -19.90
N ASP A 57 1.56 9.06 -21.20
CA ASP A 57 1.66 10.42 -21.79
C ASP A 57 2.99 11.14 -21.43
N GLY A 58 4.08 10.38 -21.32
CA GLY A 58 5.40 10.92 -20.93
C GLY A 58 5.51 11.31 -19.46
N LYS A 59 4.51 10.99 -18.62
CA LYS A 59 4.54 11.22 -17.17
C LYS A 59 4.56 9.90 -16.41
N GLN A 60 5.43 9.83 -15.40
CA GLN A 60 5.43 8.73 -14.45
C GLN A 60 4.11 8.72 -13.67
N SER A 61 3.53 7.53 -13.53
CA SER A 61 2.30 7.25 -12.80
C SER A 61 2.46 5.96 -11.99
N GLY A 62 1.87 5.92 -10.80
CA GLY A 62 1.98 4.80 -9.85
C GLY A 62 2.13 5.31 -8.41
N PRO A 63 2.35 4.42 -7.42
CA PRO A 63 2.54 2.97 -7.56
C PRO A 63 1.26 2.22 -7.94
N TYR A 64 1.39 1.18 -8.75
CA TYR A 64 0.31 0.28 -9.16
C TYR A 64 0.59 -1.15 -8.68
N SER A 65 -0.45 -1.86 -8.25
CA SER A 65 -0.35 -3.31 -8.02
C SER A 65 -0.47 -4.10 -9.33
N LEU A 66 -0.06 -5.38 -9.33
CA LEU A 66 -0.18 -6.28 -10.49
C LEU A 66 -1.62 -6.33 -11.05
N VAL A 67 -2.63 -6.30 -10.17
CA VAL A 67 -4.06 -6.26 -10.52
C VAL A 67 -4.45 -4.95 -11.21
N GLU A 68 -3.86 -3.83 -10.79
CA GLU A 68 -4.12 -2.55 -11.46
C GLU A 68 -3.46 -2.51 -12.83
N LEU A 69 -2.27 -3.08 -12.99
CA LEU A 69 -1.64 -3.22 -14.30
C LEU A 69 -2.50 -4.03 -15.26
N SER A 70 -3.06 -5.17 -14.85
CA SER A 70 -3.91 -5.98 -15.73
C SER A 70 -5.15 -5.21 -16.18
N ARG A 71 -5.75 -4.40 -15.30
CA ARG A 71 -6.85 -3.49 -15.64
C ARG A 71 -6.41 -2.43 -16.66
N LEU A 72 -5.27 -1.78 -16.44
CA LEU A 72 -4.73 -0.74 -17.32
C LEU A 72 -4.33 -1.29 -18.71
N ILE A 73 -3.84 -2.53 -18.76
CA ILE A 73 -3.57 -3.28 -20.00
C ILE A 73 -4.89 -3.54 -20.75
N GLY A 74 -5.93 -3.99 -20.05
CA GLY A 74 -7.26 -4.18 -20.62
C GLY A 74 -7.87 -2.89 -21.18
N GLU A 75 -7.63 -1.75 -20.52
CA GLU A 75 -8.02 -0.41 -20.97
C GLU A 75 -7.13 0.14 -22.11
N LYS A 76 -6.11 -0.61 -22.56
CA LYS A 76 -5.08 -0.17 -23.52
C LYS A 76 -4.31 1.10 -23.08
N ARG A 77 -4.27 1.39 -21.78
CA ARG A 77 -3.46 2.48 -21.21
C ARG A 77 -2.00 2.08 -21.06
N ILE A 78 -1.74 0.79 -20.90
CA ILE A 78 -0.42 0.19 -20.98
C ILE A 78 -0.34 -0.59 -22.29
N VAL A 79 0.66 -0.26 -23.10
CA VAL A 79 0.98 -0.94 -24.36
C VAL A 79 2.40 -1.48 -24.28
N LYS A 80 2.81 -2.30 -25.25
CA LYS A 80 4.18 -2.88 -25.31
C LYS A 80 5.30 -1.84 -25.19
N GLU A 81 5.07 -0.63 -25.73
CA GLU A 81 5.99 0.51 -25.72
C GLU A 81 5.96 1.35 -24.42
N THR A 82 5.10 1.00 -23.46
CA THR A 82 5.02 1.69 -22.17
C THR A 82 6.24 1.35 -21.33
N TYR A 83 6.93 2.37 -20.81
CA TYR A 83 8.01 2.17 -19.84
C TYR A 83 7.43 1.77 -18.49
N ILE A 84 7.99 0.71 -17.92
CA ILE A 84 7.62 0.13 -16.64
C ILE A 84 8.88 -0.01 -15.79
N TRP A 85 8.74 0.25 -14.50
CA TRP A 85 9.79 0.06 -13.52
C TRP A 85 9.20 -0.54 -12.24
N LYS A 86 9.96 -1.43 -11.60
CA LYS A 86 9.63 -1.97 -10.28
C LYS A 86 10.86 -1.97 -9.38
N PRO A 87 10.67 -1.99 -8.04
CA PRO A 87 11.76 -2.19 -7.11
C PRO A 87 12.58 -3.43 -7.46
N GLY A 88 13.91 -3.27 -7.56
CA GLY A 88 14.83 -4.32 -7.98
C GLY A 88 15.28 -4.22 -9.45
N MET A 89 14.65 -3.38 -10.28
CA MET A 89 15.15 -3.05 -11.62
C MET A 89 16.18 -1.92 -11.58
N THR A 90 17.24 -2.04 -12.38
CA THR A 90 18.29 -1.01 -12.50
C THR A 90 17.81 0.24 -13.26
N GLN A 91 16.92 0.06 -14.23
CA GLN A 91 16.41 1.13 -15.08
C GLN A 91 14.98 0.80 -15.52
N TRP A 92 14.28 1.82 -16.04
CA TRP A 92 13.00 1.64 -16.72
C TRP A 92 13.18 0.75 -17.93
N ASP A 93 12.21 -0.13 -18.15
CA ASP A 93 12.23 -1.07 -19.26
C ASP A 93 10.87 -1.11 -19.94
N LEU A 94 10.80 -1.59 -21.19
CA LEU A 94 9.54 -1.65 -21.91
C LEU A 94 8.63 -2.73 -21.34
N ALA A 95 7.32 -2.51 -21.37
CA ALA A 95 6.31 -3.46 -20.93
C ALA A 95 6.45 -4.85 -21.59
N GLU A 96 6.91 -4.90 -22.84
CA GLU A 96 7.21 -6.16 -23.54
C GLU A 96 8.44 -6.91 -23.02
N ASN A 97 9.38 -6.23 -22.37
CA ASN A 97 10.56 -6.85 -21.78
C ASN A 97 10.31 -7.31 -20.33
N VAL A 98 9.28 -6.77 -19.68
CA VAL A 98 8.91 -7.15 -18.32
C VAL A 98 8.09 -8.45 -18.34
N THR A 99 8.69 -9.57 -17.96
CA THR A 99 8.05 -10.90 -17.97
C THR A 99 6.73 -10.96 -17.21
N GLU A 100 6.61 -10.28 -16.07
CA GLU A 100 5.34 -10.21 -15.31
C GLU A 100 4.22 -9.52 -16.11
N VAL A 101 4.56 -8.51 -16.90
CA VAL A 101 3.60 -7.79 -17.75
C VAL A 101 3.21 -8.65 -18.95
N LEU A 102 4.15 -9.38 -19.54
CA LEU A 102 3.84 -10.38 -20.57
C LEU A 102 2.88 -11.46 -20.05
N HIS A 103 3.10 -11.96 -18.83
CA HIS A 103 2.20 -12.92 -18.20
C HIS A 103 0.82 -12.30 -17.97
N LEU A 104 0.73 -11.03 -17.54
CA LEU A 104 -0.53 -10.31 -17.37
C LEU A 104 -1.31 -10.20 -18.69
N VAL A 105 -0.65 -9.86 -19.80
CA VAL A 105 -1.28 -9.76 -21.13
C VAL A 105 -1.82 -11.13 -21.58
N ALA A 106 -1.10 -12.22 -21.29
CA ALA A 106 -1.51 -13.57 -21.67
C ALA A 106 -2.74 -14.07 -20.90
N ILE A 107 -2.93 -13.63 -19.66
CA ILE A 107 -4.08 -14.00 -18.82
C ILE A 107 -5.26 -13.04 -18.95
N THR A 108 -5.06 -11.83 -19.48
CA THR A 108 -6.17 -10.93 -19.81
C THR A 108 -6.93 -11.50 -21.01
N PRO A 109 -8.20 -11.95 -20.84
CA PRO A 109 -8.97 -12.46 -21.95
C PRO A 109 -9.11 -11.36 -23.02
N PRO A 110 -8.97 -11.69 -24.32
CA PRO A 110 -9.18 -10.71 -25.37
C PRO A 110 -10.56 -10.08 -25.20
N PRO A 111 -10.70 -8.75 -25.37
CA PRO A 111 -11.98 -8.09 -25.24
C PRO A 111 -12.99 -8.73 -26.20
N VAL A 112 -14.17 -9.05 -25.67
CA VAL A 112 -15.29 -9.59 -26.44
C VAL A 112 -15.57 -8.63 -27.60
N PRO A 113 -15.62 -9.10 -28.86
CA PRO A 113 -15.87 -8.22 -30.00
C PRO A 113 -17.19 -7.46 -29.76
N PRO A 114 -17.28 -6.18 -30.14
CA PRO A 114 -18.53 -5.44 -30.02
C PRO A 114 -19.62 -6.19 -30.80
N HIS A 115 -20.72 -6.49 -30.13
CA HIS A 115 -21.91 -7.04 -30.79
C HIS A 115 -22.45 -5.97 -31.78
N PRO A 116 -22.89 -6.37 -33.00
CA PRO A 116 -23.43 -5.46 -34.00
C PRO A 116 -24.75 -4.81 -33.58
#